data_AF-G1WIW8-F1
#
_entry.id   AF-G1WIW8-F1
#
_cell.length_a   1.000
_cell.length_b   1.000
_cell.length_c   1.000
_cell.angle_alpha   90.00
_cell.angle_beta   90.00
_cell.angle_gamma   90.00
#
_symmetry.space_group_name_H-M   'P 1'
#
loop_
_entity.id
_entity.type
_entity.pdbx_description
1 polymer ?
#
loop_
_entity_poly.entity_id
_entity_poly.type
_entity_poly.pdbx_seq_one_letter_code
_entity_poly.pdbx_strand_id
1 'polypeptide(L)' 'MDKPFKTIEQQMAILRSRNMDVDPAYAGVLKREGYYSVVNGYKALFLEFPEYMRA' A
#
# COMPACT_ATOMS: atom_id res chain seq x y z
N MET A 1 -6.43 5.96 -21.10
CA MET A 1 -6.01 7.12 -20.28
C MET A 1 -4.62 6.79 -19.76
N ASP A 2 -3.60 7.40 -20.35
CA ASP A 2 -2.22 7.26 -19.86
C ASP A 2 -2.15 7.84 -18.45
N LYS A 3 -2.27 6.98 -17.44
CA LYS A 3 -1.85 7.33 -16.08
C LYS A 3 -0.37 6.95 -16.00
N PRO A 4 0.56 7.91 -16.16
CA PRO A 4 1.97 7.57 -16.04
C PRO A 4 2.22 6.93 -14.69
N PHE A 5 2.95 5.81 -14.69
CA PHE A 5 3.36 5.15 -13.46
C PHE A 5 4.13 6.13 -12.60
N LYS A 6 3.73 6.24 -11.33
CA LYS A 6 4.39 7.11 -10.36
C LYS A 6 5.60 6.41 -9.78
N THR A 7 6.70 7.13 -9.59
CA THR A 7 7.87 6.60 -8.87
C THR A 7 7.51 6.31 -7.41
N ILE A 8 8.37 5.56 -6.71
CA ILE A 8 8.15 5.24 -5.29
C ILE A 8 8.12 6.51 -4.44
N GLU A 9 8.96 7.49 -4.75
CA GLU A 9 9.02 8.79 -4.08
C GLU A 9 7.71 9.58 -4.28
N GLN A 10 7.19 9.58 -5.51
CA GLN A 10 5.90 10.21 -5.82
C GLN A 10 4.74 9.51 -5.11
N GLN A 11 4.78 8.18 -5.00
CA GLN A 11 3.80 7.40 -4.24
C GLN A 11 3.86 7.75 -2.75
N MET A 12 5.05 7.81 -2.15
CA MET A 12 5.23 8.23 -0.75
C MET A 12 4.73 9.66 -0.50
N ALA A 13 4.98 10.58 -1.42
CA ALA A 13 4.48 11.96 -1.31
C ALA A 13 2.95 12.02 -1.25
N ILE A 14 2.25 11.19 -2.03
CA ILE A 14 0.79 11.10 -2.00
C ILE A 14 0.30 10.49 -0.68
N LEU A 15 1.01 9.49 -0.13
CA LEU A 15 0.64 8.92 1.18
C LEU A 15 0.79 9.96 2.30
N ARG A 16 1.89 10.71 2.32
CA ARG A 16 2.11 11.79 3.29
C ARG A 16 1.08 12.91 3.14
N SER A 17 0.68 13.27 1.91
CA SER A 17 -0.39 14.25 1.70
C SER A 17 -1.78 13.76 2.16
N ARG A 18 -1.91 12.46 2.48
CA ARG A 18 -3.09 11.84 3.08
C ARG A 18 -2.92 11.60 4.59
N ASN A 19 -1.95 12.27 5.22
CA ASN A 19 -1.63 12.15 6.64
C ASN A 19 -1.16 10.74 7.08
N MET A 20 -0.63 9.94 6.15
CA MET A 20 0.05 8.70 6.50
C MET A 20 1.50 9.00 6.83
N ASP A 21 1.97 8.50 7.99
CA ASP A 21 3.39 8.52 8.30
C ASP A 21 4.11 7.46 7.46
N VAL A 22 5.02 7.91 6.60
CA VAL A 22 5.73 7.06 5.65
C VAL A 22 7.21 7.34 5.76
N ASP A 23 7.90 6.49 6.49
CA ASP A 23 9.36 6.48 6.56
C ASP A 23 9.95 5.88 5.27
N PRO A 24 10.89 6.57 4.59
CA PRO A 24 11.60 6.04 3.43
C PRO A 24 12.25 4.67 3.66
N ALA A 25 12.62 4.32 4.89
CA ALA A 25 13.16 3.00 5.26
C ALA A 25 12.20 1.85 4.89
N TYR A 26 10.89 2.12 4.83
CA TYR A 26 9.87 1.13 4.48
C TYR A 26 9.38 1.22 3.03
N ALA A 27 10.04 2.00 2.17
CA ALA A 27 9.69 2.13 0.74
C ALA A 27 9.68 0.79 -0.02
N GLY A 28 10.40 -0.23 0.49
CA GLY A 28 10.36 -1.59 -0.04
C GLY A 28 8.97 -2.23 -0.03
N VAL A 29 8.07 -1.80 0.85
CA VAL A 29 6.67 -2.27 0.89
C VAL A 29 5.94 -1.85 -0.38
N LEU A 30 6.10 -0.61 -0.86
CA LEU A 30 5.46 -0.14 -2.10
C LEU A 30 5.99 -0.88 -3.33
N LYS A 31 7.26 -1.26 -3.34
CA LYS A 31 7.86 -2.08 -4.41
C LYS A 31 7.29 -3.50 -4.43
N ARG A 32 7.11 -4.11 -3.25
CA ARG A 32 6.65 -5.50 -3.12
C ARG A 32 5.14 -5.64 -3.30
N GLU A 33 4.38 -4.72 -2.72
CA GLU A 33 2.93 -4.83 -2.57
C GLU A 33 2.17 -4.00 -3.63
N GLY A 34 2.80 -2.96 -4.15
CA GLY A 34 2.15 -1.97 -5.01
C GLY A 34 1.31 -0.95 -4.22
N TYR A 35 1.36 0.31 -4.65
CA TYR A 35 0.66 1.43 -4.02
C TYR A 35 -0.82 1.16 -3.73
N TYR A 36 -1.57 0.69 -4.72
CA TYR A 36 -3.02 0.50 -4.58
C TYR A 36 -3.38 -0.62 -3.61
N SER A 37 -2.58 -1.68 -3.53
CA SER A 37 -2.81 -2.76 -2.58
C SER A 37 -2.65 -2.27 -1.14
N VAL A 38 -1.65 -1.42 -0.89
CA VAL A 38 -1.41 -0.79 0.42
C VAL A 38 -2.54 0.17 0.78
N VAL A 39 -2.95 1.02 -0.16
CA VAL A 39 -3.94 2.08 0.11
C VAL A 39 -5.37 1.57 0.20
N ASN A 40 -5.77 0.67 -0.69
CA ASN A 40 -7.14 0.18 -0.76
C ASN A 40 -7.36 -1.07 0.11
N GLY A 41 -6.32 -1.56 0.79
CA GLY A 41 -6.43 -2.73 1.66
C GLY A 41 -6.77 -4.02 0.93
N TYR A 42 -6.54 -4.10 -0.38
CA TYR A 42 -6.91 -5.26 -1.21
C TYR A 42 -6.15 -6.56 -0.88
N LYS A 43 -5.28 -6.59 0.14
CA LYS A 43 -4.53 -7.79 0.51
C LYS A 43 -5.11 -8.48 1.75
N ALA A 44 -5.17 -9.81 1.67
CA ALA A 44 -5.59 -10.70 2.75
C ALA A 44 -4.85 -10.48 4.09
N LEU A 45 -3.66 -9.87 4.06
CA LEU A 45 -2.86 -9.54 5.25
C LEU A 45 -3.57 -8.61 6.25
N PHE A 46 -4.58 -7.84 5.82
CA PHE A 46 -5.35 -6.95 6.70
C PHE A 46 -6.80 -7.39 6.88
N LEU A 47 -7.19 -8.51 6.28
CA LEU A 47 -8.53 -9.07 6.44
C LEU A 47 -8.54 -9.98 7.67
N GLU A 48 -9.34 -9.61 8.66
CA GLU A 48 -9.61 -10.47 9.81
C GLU A 48 -10.66 -11.50 9.37
N PHE A 49 -10.21 -12.73 9.12
CA PHE A 49 -11.13 -13.82 8.78
C PHE A 49 -11.73 -14.42 10.06
N PRO A 50 -13.04 -14.67 10.09
CA PRO A 50 -13.66 -15.46 11.16
C PRO A 50 -12.95 -16.80 11.33
N GLU A 51 -12.90 -17.29 12.56
CA GLU A 51 -12.10 -18.47 12.94
C GLU A 51 -12.42 -19.71 12.07
N TYR A 52 -13.68 -19.87 11.64
CA TYR A 52 -14.12 -20.97 10.77
C TYR A 52 -13.59 -20.93 9.33
N MET A 53 -12.89 -19.86 8.91
CA MET A 53 -12.25 -19.74 7.59
C MET A 53 -10.73 -19.92 7.64
N ARG A 54 -10.13 -20.13 8.82
CA ARG A 54 -8.71 -20.51 8.95
C ARG A 54 -8.60 -22.03 8.81
N ALA A 55 -8.31 -22.49 7.60
CA ALA A 55 -8.02 -23.89 7.29
C ALA A 55 -6.59 -24.28 7.73
#